data_AF-A0AAW6RR80-F1
#
_entry.id   AF-A0AAW6RR80-F1
#
_cell.length_a   1.000
_cell.length_b   1.000
_cell.length_c   1.000
_cell.angle_alpha   90.00
_cell.angle_beta   90.00
_cell.angle_gamma   90.00
#
_symmetry.space_group_name_H-M   'P 1'
#
loop_
_entity.id
_entity.type
_entity.pdbx_description
1 polymer ?
#
loop_
_entity_poly.entity_id
_entity_poly.type
_entity_poly.pdbx_seq_one_letter_code
_entity_poly.pdbx_strand_id
1 'polypeptide(L)'
;MTTKFNLLKSAFIAASISAGIAVAYAFQPAKVADDSHQVVITAQKYEVLNRTCNENCIATVKANDYNIFVEYALDGGSVEFLDILNVVRHDETVNAYVDRYEIEKINAAIAGAK
;
A
#
# COMPACT_ATOMS: atom_id res chain seq x y z
N MET A 1 -37.81 -70.72 -2.22
CA MET A 1 -37.01 -70.35 -1.03
C MET A 1 -35.81 -69.54 -1.54
N THR A 2 -36.03 -68.27 -1.86
CA THR A 2 -35.55 -67.08 -1.12
C THR A 2 -34.02 -67.16 -0.93
N THR A 3 -33.21 -66.34 -1.61
CA THR A 3 -32.96 -64.96 -1.21
C THR A 3 -32.43 -64.14 -2.40
N LYS A 4 -33.16 -63.08 -2.79
CA LYS A 4 -32.68 -62.06 -3.74
C LYS A 4 -31.83 -61.07 -2.93
N PHE A 5 -30.54 -60.96 -3.25
CA PHE A 5 -29.64 -60.05 -2.55
C PHE A 5 -29.86 -58.61 -3.01
N ASN A 6 -30.02 -57.75 -2.01
CA ASN A 6 -30.36 -56.35 -2.11
C ASN A 6 -29.28 -55.54 -2.83
N LEU A 7 -29.74 -54.67 -3.75
CA LEU A 7 -28.95 -53.64 -4.41
C LEU A 7 -28.34 -52.71 -3.34
N LEU A 8 -27.01 -52.74 -3.31
CA LEU A 8 -26.15 -51.98 -2.43
C LEU A 8 -26.43 -50.48 -2.60
N LYS A 9 -26.93 -49.86 -1.53
CA LYS A 9 -27.09 -48.41 -1.38
C LYS A 9 -25.72 -47.74 -1.37
N SER A 10 -25.35 -47.08 -2.47
CA SER A 10 -24.24 -46.12 -2.51
C SER A 10 -24.81 -44.70 -2.39
N ALA A 11 -25.06 -44.27 -1.16
CA ALA A 11 -25.35 -42.87 -0.85
C ALA A 11 -24.04 -42.09 -0.86
N PHE A 12 -23.80 -41.31 -1.91
CA PHE A 12 -22.73 -40.33 -1.96
C PHE A 12 -22.99 -39.24 -0.91
N ILE A 13 -22.22 -39.28 0.17
CA ILE A 13 -22.12 -38.20 1.15
C ILE A 13 -21.24 -37.12 0.52
N ALA A 14 -21.85 -36.09 -0.06
CA ALA A 14 -21.13 -34.86 -0.40
C ALA A 14 -21.05 -34.00 0.87
N ALA A 15 -19.85 -33.95 1.44
CA ALA A 15 -19.50 -33.16 2.61
C ALA A 15 -19.39 -31.66 2.24
N SER A 16 -20.21 -30.85 2.90
CA SER A 16 -19.88 -29.63 3.67
C SER A 16 -18.85 -28.60 3.17
N ILE A 17 -19.13 -27.35 3.56
CA ILE A 17 -18.26 -26.15 3.65
C ILE A 17 -18.29 -25.34 2.34
N SER A 18 -18.77 -24.10 2.30
CA SER A 18 -18.23 -22.99 3.08
C SER A 18 -19.22 -21.87 3.36
N ALA A 19 -19.07 -21.33 4.57
CA ALA A 19 -19.67 -20.11 5.08
C ALA A 19 -19.44 -18.90 4.17
N GLY A 20 -20.36 -17.94 4.29
CA GLY A 20 -20.38 -16.75 3.48
C GLY A 20 -19.16 -15.84 3.65
N ILE A 21 -18.95 -15.02 2.64
CA ILE A 21 -18.18 -13.80 2.77
C ILE A 21 -19.03 -12.69 2.16
N ALA A 22 -19.86 -12.08 3.00
CA ALA A 22 -20.35 -10.73 2.72
C ALA A 22 -19.16 -9.79 2.95
N VAL A 23 -18.32 -9.60 1.94
CA VAL A 23 -17.37 -8.49 1.93
C VAL A 23 -18.14 -7.23 1.56
N ALA A 24 -18.83 -6.67 2.55
CA ALA A 24 -19.14 -5.26 2.52
C ALA A 24 -17.82 -4.54 2.80
N TYR A 25 -17.03 -4.28 1.75
CA TYR A 25 -16.02 -3.25 1.82
C TYR A 25 -16.77 -1.95 2.11
N ALA A 26 -16.79 -1.55 3.38
CA ALA A 26 -17.08 -0.17 3.72
C ALA A 26 -15.93 0.61 3.09
N PHE A 27 -16.16 1.13 1.88
CA PHE A 27 -15.38 2.23 1.34
C PHE A 27 -15.61 3.39 2.31
N GLN A 28 -14.80 3.44 3.37
CA GLN A 28 -14.64 4.68 4.10
C GLN A 28 -14.18 5.68 3.03
N PRO A 29 -14.88 6.81 2.85
CA PRO A 29 -14.40 7.82 1.93
C PRO A 29 -12.95 8.10 2.29
N ALA A 30 -12.05 8.02 1.31
CA ALA A 30 -10.65 8.36 1.50
C ALA A 30 -10.63 9.69 2.26
N LYS A 31 -10.04 9.72 3.46
CA LYS A 31 -10.03 10.93 4.28
C LYS A 31 -9.40 12.03 3.42
N VAL A 32 -10.23 12.98 2.99
CA VAL A 32 -9.75 14.16 2.28
C VAL A 32 -8.94 14.94 3.30
N ALA A 33 -7.69 15.23 2.98
CA ALA A 33 -6.85 16.05 3.82
C ALA A 33 -7.57 17.36 4.17
N ASP A 34 -7.41 17.83 5.41
CA ASP A 34 -7.92 19.14 5.80
C ASP A 34 -7.17 20.23 5.02
N ASP A 35 -7.78 20.70 3.93
CA ASP A 35 -7.22 21.73 3.04
C ASP A 35 -7.02 23.09 3.71
N SER A 36 -7.48 23.27 4.95
CA SER A 36 -7.29 24.53 5.68
C SER A 36 -5.87 24.71 6.24
N HIS A 37 -5.07 23.64 6.35
CA HIS A 37 -3.74 23.69 6.95
C HIS A 37 -2.72 22.84 6.18
N GLN A 38 -2.09 23.46 5.17
CA GLN A 38 -0.96 22.84 4.49
C GLN A 38 0.28 22.85 5.39
N VAL A 39 0.87 21.68 5.60
CA VAL A 39 2.08 21.51 6.41
C VAL A 39 3.29 21.44 5.50
N VAL A 40 4.29 22.29 5.76
CA VAL A 40 5.58 22.24 5.06
C VAL A 40 6.41 21.09 5.63
N ILE A 41 6.79 20.15 4.77
CA ILE A 41 7.66 19.03 5.13
C ILE A 41 9.11 19.49 4.99
N THR A 42 9.86 19.40 6.08
CA THR A 42 11.31 19.56 6.09
C THR A 42 11.92 18.53 7.02
N ALA A 43 12.99 17.86 6.62
CA ALA A 43 13.70 16.96 7.50
C ALA A 43 15.22 17.03 7.33
N GLN A 44 15.93 16.72 8.42
CA GLN A 44 17.38 16.56 8.38
C GLN A 44 17.78 15.25 7.69
N LYS A 45 16.93 14.22 7.79
CA LYS A 45 17.17 12.89 7.25
C LYS A 45 15.88 12.32 6.67
N TYR A 46 16.03 11.70 5.51
CA TYR A 46 15.02 10.89 4.85
C TYR A 46 15.46 9.43 4.86
N GLU A 47 14.59 8.52 5.28
CA GLU A 47 14.89 7.10 5.41
C GLU A 47 13.86 6.27 4.64
N VAL A 48 14.34 5.44 3.71
CA VAL A 48 13.46 4.56 2.93
C VAL A 48 13.12 3.34 3.79
N LEU A 49 11.84 3.20 4.14
CA LEU A 49 11.34 2.09 4.95
C LEU A 49 10.98 0.87 4.11
N ASN A 50 10.39 1.11 2.93
CA ASN A 50 9.98 0.07 2.00
C ASN A 50 10.00 0.59 0.57
N ARG A 51 10.17 -0.33 -0.39
CA ARG A 51 10.16 -0.09 -1.83
C ARG A 51 9.49 -1.25 -2.55
N THR A 52 8.55 -0.93 -3.43
CA THR A 52 7.93 -1.90 -4.34
C THR A 52 7.98 -1.35 -5.75
N CYS A 53 8.44 -2.14 -6.72
CA CYS A 53 8.54 -1.72 -8.12
C CYS A 53 7.76 -2.67 -9.02
N ASN A 54 6.89 -2.09 -9.86
CA ASN A 54 6.25 -2.76 -10.99
C ASN A 54 6.67 -2.03 -12.27
N GLU A 55 5.74 -1.33 -12.93
CA GLU A 55 6.07 -0.39 -14.02
C GLU A 55 6.76 0.87 -13.46
N ASN A 56 6.15 1.45 -12.42
CA ASN A 56 6.76 2.48 -11.58
C ASN A 56 7.11 1.90 -10.20
N CYS A 57 7.99 2.58 -9.46
CA CYS A 57 8.32 2.26 -8.09
C CYS A 57 7.56 3.15 -7.12
N ILE A 58 7.19 2.58 -5.97
CA ILE A 58 6.64 3.31 -4.84
C ILE A 58 7.55 3.07 -3.64
N ALA A 59 8.00 4.15 -3.01
CA ALA A 59 8.75 4.12 -1.76
C ALA A 59 7.93 4.73 -0.62
N THR A 60 8.03 4.11 0.56
CA THR A 60 7.66 4.78 1.81
C THR A 60 8.91 5.40 2.41
N VAL A 61 8.95 6.72 2.47
CA VAL A 61 10.08 7.50 2.98
C VAL A 61 9.69 8.17 4.29
N LYS A 62 10.40 7.82 5.36
CA LYS A 62 10.23 8.44 6.68
C LYS A 62 10.98 9.76 6.75
N ALA A 63 10.28 10.79 7.23
CA ALA A 63 10.81 12.12 7.48
C ALA A 63 10.24 12.63 8.82
N ASN A 64 11.03 12.61 9.89
CA ASN A 64 10.56 12.87 11.25
C ASN A 64 9.36 11.95 11.62
N ASP A 65 8.20 12.55 11.92
CA ASP A 65 6.94 11.88 12.26
C ASP A 65 6.08 11.53 11.02
N TYR A 66 6.57 11.86 9.82
CA TYR A 66 5.83 11.69 8.57
C TYR A 66 6.32 10.46 7.80
N ASN A 67 5.38 9.77 7.16
CA ASN A 67 5.63 8.80 6.11
C ASN A 67 5.14 9.37 4.78
N ILE A 68 6.06 9.53 3.84
CA ILE A 68 5.82 10.09 2.51
C ILE A 68 5.79 8.91 1.52
N PHE A 69 4.71 8.77 0.79
CA PHE A 69 4.55 7.77 -0.25
C PHE A 69 4.93 8.42 -1.58
N VAL A 70 6.06 8.01 -2.13
CA VAL A 70 6.67 8.63 -3.30
C VAL A 70 6.61 7.66 -4.47
N GLU A 71 6.04 8.09 -5.58
CA GLU A 71 6.14 7.39 -6.85
C GLU A 71 7.35 7.91 -7.64
N TYR A 72 8.13 7.00 -8.19
CA TYR A 72 9.32 7.33 -8.96
C TYR A 72 9.65 6.24 -9.99
N ALA A 73 10.40 6.59 -11.01
CA ALA A 73 10.98 5.65 -11.97
C ALA A 73 12.49 5.51 -11.75
N LEU A 74 13.02 4.37 -12.20
CA LEU A 74 14.46 4.14 -12.27
C LEU A 74 14.90 4.20 -13.73
N ASP A 75 15.66 5.22 -14.10
CA ASP A 75 16.28 5.34 -15.42
C ASP A 75 17.80 5.31 -15.30
N GLY A 76 18.44 4.30 -15.89
CA GLY A 76 19.90 4.17 -15.91
C GLY A 76 20.56 4.14 -14.51
N GLY A 77 19.82 3.78 -13.45
CA GLY A 77 20.29 3.82 -12.07
C GLY A 77 20.11 5.18 -11.36
N SER A 78 19.49 6.15 -12.03
CA SER A 78 19.04 7.40 -11.45
C SER A 78 17.57 7.32 -11.02
N VAL A 79 17.20 8.13 -10.02
CA VAL A 79 15.81 8.24 -9.53
C VAL A 79 15.15 9.41 -10.24
N GLU A 80 14.12 9.11 -11.02
CA GLU A 80 13.20 10.11 -11.59
C GLU A 80 11.98 10.22 -10.69
N PHE A 81 11.88 11.32 -9.95
CA PHE A 81 10.70 11.61 -9.13
C PHE A 81 9.48 11.83 -10.03
N LEU A 82 8.38 11.14 -9.76
CA LEU A 82 7.14 11.29 -10.49
C LEU A 82 6.11 12.06 -9.67
N ASP A 83 5.79 11.58 -8.46
CA ASP A 83 4.78 12.23 -7.63
C ASP A 83 4.90 11.87 -6.13
N ILE A 84 4.29 12.69 -5.27
CA ILE A 84 3.96 12.33 -3.89
C ILE A 84 2.51 11.87 -3.88
N LEU A 85 2.32 10.56 -3.68
CA LEU A 85 1.00 9.94 -3.66
C LEU A 85 0.22 10.28 -2.39
N ASN A 86 0.92 10.35 -1.25
CA ASN A 86 0.31 10.62 0.06
C ASN A 86 1.37 11.02 1.09
N VAL A 87 0.96 11.79 2.10
CA VAL A 87 1.78 12.07 3.29
C VAL A 87 0.95 11.77 4.52
N VAL A 88 1.48 10.90 5.38
CA VAL A 88 0.78 10.42 6.58
C VAL A 88 1.56 10.80 7.83
N ARG A 89 0.86 11.31 8.85
CA ARG A 89 1.38 11.56 10.20
C ARG A 89 0.44 10.91 11.20
N HIS A 90 0.95 10.01 12.04
CA HIS A 90 0.14 9.28 13.05
C HIS A 90 -1.15 8.65 12.47
N ASP A 91 -1.02 7.92 11.36
CA ASP A 91 -2.12 7.24 10.65
C ASP A 91 -3.17 8.17 10.01
N GLU A 92 -2.89 9.47 9.92
CA GLU A 92 -3.75 10.45 9.26
C GLU A 92 -3.06 11.07 8.05
N THR A 93 -3.77 11.12 6.92
CA THR A 93 -3.32 11.86 5.74
C THR A 93 -3.38 13.36 6.02
N VAL A 94 -2.29 14.07 5.68
CA VAL A 94 -2.16 15.51 5.85
C VAL A 94 -1.98 16.20 4.49
N ASN A 95 -2.49 17.42 4.35
CA ASN A 95 -2.17 18.26 3.20
C ASN A 95 -0.74 18.77 3.39
N ALA A 96 0.18 18.33 2.54
CA ALA A 96 1.60 18.56 2.70
C ALA A 96 2.18 19.33 1.51
N TYR A 97 3.08 20.27 1.80
CA TYR A 97 3.96 20.89 0.82
C TYR A 97 5.37 20.33 0.99
N VAL A 98 5.91 19.77 -0.09
CA VAL A 98 7.31 19.33 -0.16
C VAL A 98 7.99 20.16 -1.24
N ASP A 99 8.98 20.96 -0.85
CA ASP A 99 9.69 21.78 -1.81
C ASP A 99 10.68 20.95 -2.64
N ARG A 100 11.25 21.57 -3.68
CA ARG A 100 12.20 20.92 -4.58
C ARG A 100 13.46 20.42 -3.86
N TYR A 101 13.96 21.16 -2.87
CA TYR A 101 15.18 20.78 -2.15
C TYR A 101 14.95 19.54 -1.28
N GLU A 102 13.78 19.43 -0.66
CA GLU A 102 13.40 18.22 0.07
C GLU A 102 13.14 17.04 -0.89
N ILE A 103 12.60 17.26 -2.08
CA ILE A 103 12.49 16.21 -3.13
C ILE A 103 13.88 15.70 -3.55
N GLU A 104 14.87 16.58 -3.70
CA GLU A 104 16.25 16.16 -4.02
C GLU A 104 16.85 15.27 -2.93
N LYS A 105 16.59 15.56 -1.65
CA LYS A 105 17.02 14.71 -0.53
C LYS A 105 16.30 13.37 -0.53
N ILE A 106 15.01 13.35 -0.83
CA ILE A 106 14.22 12.12 -0.97
C ILE A 106 14.82 11.25 -2.08
N ASN A 107 15.11 11.83 -3.25
CA ASN A 107 15.71 11.11 -4.37
C ASN A 107 17.09 10.54 -3.98
N ALA A 108 17.91 11.32 -3.27
CA ALA A 108 19.20 10.84 -2.78
C ALA A 108 19.04 9.67 -1.79
N ALA A 109 18.04 9.72 -0.91
CA ALA A 109 17.72 8.62 0.00
C ALA A 109 17.26 7.36 -0.76
N ILE A 110 16.42 7.52 -1.77
CA ILE A 110 15.94 6.41 -2.63
C ILE A 110 17.09 5.80 -3.43
N ALA A 111 17.96 6.62 -4.03
CA ALA A 111 19.12 6.16 -4.78
C ALA A 111 20.16 5.46 -3.88
N GLY A 112 20.27 5.90 -2.62
CA GLY A 112 21.17 5.31 -1.61
C GLY A 112 20.62 4.07 -0.90
N ALA A 113 19.31 3.79 -1.02
CA ALA A 113 18.67 2.65 -0.38
C ALA A 113 19.05 1.34 -1.11
N LYS A 114 19.95 0.58 -0.48
CA LYS A 114 20.36 -0.77 -0.91
C LYS A 114 19.34 -1.80 -0.48
#